data_AF-A0A151NYM6-F1
#
_entry.id   AF-A0A151NYM6-F1
#
_cell.length_a   1.000
_cell.length_b   1.000
_cell.length_c   1.000
_cell.angle_alpha   90.00
_cell.angle_beta   90.00
_cell.angle_gamma   90.00
#
_symmetry.space_group_name_H-M   'P 1'
#
loop_
_entity.id
_entity.type
_entity.pdbx_description
1 polymer ?
#
loop_
_entity_poly.entity_id
_entity_poly.type
_entity_poly.pdbx_seq_one_letter_code
_entity_poly.pdbx_strand_id
1 'polypeptide(L)'
;MLIFLGILWVKMMGLGRLQGAEDSFKLLPVDCNKKTDEFCQAKQKSILMNMLYELYNYLAIQAGNFECGNPEKLKSKCILVSEARDYVANVTGTPPEEFGAALDWILTSNKDLGIWLKGKDPSEPVTSIDQVVCLESTRPRMGLICRFRRALTTAITTLFIFFWCLAALWGILIFLRYRWRKMEEEEQAMYEMVKKIIAIVQDHYKEWERNLERYPYVGILHVRDSLIPPQSRKKMKRVWERAVDFLASNESRIQTESHRVAGEDMLVWRWTQPSYLSDSEH
;
A
#
# COMPACT_ATOMS: atom_id res chain seq x y z
N MET A 1 -11.57 -28.21 24.17
CA MET A 1 -10.38 -27.83 24.96
C MET A 1 -9.84 -28.99 25.81
N LEU A 2 -10.65 -29.72 26.58
CA LEU A 2 -10.16 -30.84 27.43
C LEU A 2 -9.66 -32.08 26.65
N ILE A 3 -10.23 -32.35 25.47
CA ILE A 3 -9.83 -33.50 24.62
C ILE A 3 -8.42 -33.30 24.03
N PHE A 4 -8.03 -32.07 23.71
CA PHE A 4 -6.70 -31.76 23.17
C PHE A 4 -5.59 -31.88 24.22
N LEU A 5 -5.89 -31.59 25.49
CA LEU A 5 -4.96 -31.78 26.62
C LEU A 5 -4.71 -33.28 26.89
N GLY A 6 -5.72 -34.13 26.75
CA GLY A 6 -5.57 -35.58 26.90
C GLY A 6 -4.65 -36.22 25.85
N ILE A 7 -4.73 -35.76 24.60
CA ILE A 7 -3.90 -36.28 23.49
C ILE A 7 -2.42 -35.87 23.65
N LEU A 8 -2.16 -34.66 24.18
CA LEU A 8 -0.80 -34.20 24.46
C LEU A 8 -0.13 -35.00 25.60
N TRP A 9 -0.88 -35.36 26.63
CA TRP A 9 -0.35 -36.11 27.77
C TRP A 9 0.06 -37.55 27.41
N VAL A 10 -0.75 -38.22 26.57
CA VAL A 10 -0.43 -39.58 26.08
C VAL A 10 0.82 -39.59 25.20
N LYS A 11 1.03 -38.54 24.40
CA LYS A 11 2.21 -38.45 23.51
C LYS A 11 3.51 -38.15 24.27
N MET A 12 3.43 -37.48 25.41
CA MET A 12 4.60 -37.19 26.26
C MET A 12 5.03 -38.38 27.12
N MET A 13 4.09 -39.27 27.49
CA MET A 13 4.40 -40.48 28.28
C MET A 13 4.97 -41.63 27.42
N GLY A 14 4.69 -41.64 26.11
CA GLY A 14 5.11 -42.70 25.19
C GLY A 14 6.56 -42.65 24.71
N LEU A 15 7.31 -41.58 25.02
CA LEU A 15 8.70 -41.38 24.55
C LEU A 15 9.77 -41.71 25.61
N GLY A 16 9.38 -42.18 26.80
CA GLY A 16 10.29 -42.36 27.94
C GLY A 16 10.88 -43.76 28.14
N ARG A 17 10.68 -44.72 27.22
CA ARG A 17 11.04 -46.14 27.48
C ARG A 17 11.88 -46.83 26.40
N LEU A 18 12.82 -46.12 25.78
CA LEU A 18 13.85 -46.77 24.96
C LEU A 18 15.18 -46.01 24.98
N GLN A 19 15.71 -45.78 26.20
CA GLN A 19 17.13 -45.51 26.37
C GLN A 19 17.81 -46.87 26.59
N GLY A 20 18.15 -47.55 25.50
CA GLY A 20 19.05 -48.70 25.54
C GLY A 20 20.43 -48.20 26.00
N ALA A 21 20.98 -48.87 27.02
CA ALA A 21 22.35 -48.69 27.43
C ALA A 21 23.27 -49.13 26.28
N GLU A 22 24.03 -48.19 25.72
CA GLU A 22 25.07 -48.46 24.76
C GLU A 22 26.41 -48.37 25.51
N ASP A 23 26.90 -49.54 25.93
CA ASP A 23 28.17 -49.70 26.63
C ASP A 23 29.33 -49.27 25.73
N SER A 24 30.10 -48.29 26.22
CA SER A 24 31.25 -47.74 25.52
C SER A 24 32.45 -48.70 25.55
N PHE A 25 32.61 -49.53 24.51
CA PHE A 25 33.88 -50.19 24.23
C PHE A 25 34.87 -49.15 23.67
N LYS A 26 35.92 -48.83 24.45
CA LYS A 26 37.05 -48.00 24.00
C LYS A 26 37.86 -48.77 22.96
N LEU A 27 37.55 -48.59 21.69
CA LEU A 27 38.41 -48.97 20.57
C LEU A 27 39.58 -47.97 20.47
N LEU A 28 40.80 -48.50 20.38
CA LEU A 28 42.00 -47.70 20.13
C LEU A 28 41.87 -46.92 18.80
N PRO A 29 42.34 -45.66 18.74
CA PRO A 29 42.23 -44.86 17.53
C PRO A 29 43.10 -45.46 16.42
N VAL A 30 42.44 -46.05 15.42
CA VAL A 30 43.09 -46.49 14.19
C VAL A 30 43.44 -45.26 13.37
N ASP A 31 44.74 -45.08 13.09
CA ASP A 31 45.27 -44.05 12.19
C ASP A 31 45.07 -44.51 10.74
N CYS A 32 44.13 -43.85 10.06
CA CYS A 32 43.71 -44.19 8.70
C CYS A 32 44.48 -43.41 7.63
N ASN A 33 45.52 -42.63 7.99
CA ASN A 33 46.26 -41.78 7.05
C ASN A 33 46.94 -42.53 5.89
N LYS A 34 47.16 -43.85 6.02
CA LYS A 34 47.92 -44.65 5.03
C LYS A 34 47.25 -45.93 4.55
N LYS A 35 46.05 -46.27 5.05
CA LYS A 35 45.36 -47.54 4.74
C LYS A 35 44.00 -47.32 4.09
N THR A 36 43.75 -48.03 2.99
CA THR A 36 42.50 -47.98 2.22
C THR A 36 41.57 -49.16 2.54
N ASP A 37 41.48 -49.53 3.82
CA ASP A 37 40.52 -50.55 4.26
C ASP A 37 39.10 -49.97 4.23
N GLU A 38 38.09 -50.82 4.03
CA GLU A 38 36.67 -50.42 3.94
C GLU A 38 36.23 -49.57 5.16
N PHE A 39 36.74 -49.92 6.35
CA PHE A 39 36.54 -49.15 7.59
C PHE A 39 37.16 -47.75 7.54
N CYS A 40 38.39 -47.62 7.02
CA CYS A 40 39.08 -46.34 6.90
C CYS A 40 38.46 -45.45 5.83
N GLN A 41 37.97 -46.04 4.73
CA GLN A 41 37.19 -45.31 3.72
C GLN A 41 35.87 -44.78 4.28
N ALA A 42 35.16 -45.59 5.08
CA ALA A 42 33.95 -45.17 5.78
C ALA A 42 34.23 -44.05 6.78
N LYS A 43 35.34 -44.12 7.52
CA LYS A 43 35.78 -43.08 8.48
C LYS A 43 36.17 -41.78 7.77
N GLN A 44 36.88 -41.84 6.64
CA GLN A 44 37.21 -40.62 5.87
C GLN A 44 35.95 -39.97 5.30
N LYS A 45 35.00 -40.79 4.81
CA LYS A 45 33.71 -40.29 4.34
C LYS A 45 32.88 -39.65 5.45
N SER A 46 32.92 -40.19 6.68
CA SER A 46 32.21 -39.58 7.81
C SER A 46 32.85 -38.25 8.23
N ILE A 47 34.18 -38.15 8.23
CA ILE A 47 34.91 -36.90 8.49
C ILE A 47 34.54 -35.84 7.44
N LEU A 48 34.58 -36.20 6.16
CA LEU A 48 34.18 -35.31 5.05
C LEU A 48 32.73 -34.84 5.21
N MET A 49 31.80 -35.76 5.50
CA MET A 49 30.39 -35.41 5.67
C MET A 49 30.15 -34.52 6.90
N ASN A 50 30.89 -34.74 7.98
CA ASN A 50 30.82 -33.88 9.16
C ASN A 50 31.32 -32.47 8.87
N MET A 51 32.44 -32.36 8.16
CA MET A 51 33.00 -31.08 7.71
C MET A 51 32.01 -30.30 6.81
N LEU A 52 31.41 -30.98 5.84
CA LEU A 52 30.40 -30.39 4.94
C LEU A 52 29.14 -29.97 5.69
N TYR A 53 28.72 -30.75 6.68
CA TYR A 53 27.55 -30.45 7.51
C TYR A 53 27.77 -29.19 8.36
N GLU A 54 28.92 -29.07 9.03
CA GLU A 54 29.25 -27.88 9.81
C GLU A 54 29.43 -26.64 8.93
N LEU A 55 30.08 -26.78 7.78
CA LEU A 55 30.18 -25.71 6.78
C LEU A 55 28.79 -25.23 6.32
N TYR A 56 27.91 -26.17 5.96
CA TYR A 56 26.54 -25.85 5.55
C TYR A 56 25.77 -25.13 6.66
N ASN A 57 25.86 -25.61 7.91
CA ASN A 57 25.15 -25.00 9.03
C ASN A 57 25.64 -23.58 9.30
N TYR A 58 26.95 -23.36 9.29
CA TYR A 58 27.54 -22.04 9.47
C TYR A 58 27.06 -21.06 8.39
N LEU A 59 27.16 -21.45 7.11
CA LEU A 59 26.71 -20.63 5.99
C LEU A 59 25.19 -20.36 6.04
N ALA A 60 24.40 -21.36 6.41
CA ALA A 60 22.95 -21.24 6.51
C ALA A 60 22.51 -20.28 7.63
N ILE A 61 23.18 -20.32 8.79
CA ILE A 61 22.92 -19.41 9.92
C ILE A 61 23.30 -17.98 9.53
N GLN A 62 24.46 -17.79 8.92
CA GLN A 62 24.93 -16.46 8.52
C GLN A 62 24.03 -15.82 7.46
N ALA A 63 23.64 -16.60 6.44
CA ALA A 63 22.66 -16.16 5.45
C ALA A 63 21.30 -15.81 6.11
N GLY A 64 20.87 -16.61 7.09
CA GLY A 64 19.66 -16.33 7.86
C GLY A 64 19.74 -15.04 8.69
N ASN A 65 20.87 -14.80 9.36
CA ASN A 65 21.11 -13.59 10.15
C ASN A 65 21.12 -12.34 9.27
N PHE A 66 21.71 -12.43 8.07
CA PHE A 66 21.71 -11.35 7.09
C PHE A 66 20.29 -10.95 6.68
N GLU A 67 19.44 -11.91 6.32
CA GLU A 67 18.03 -11.65 5.97
C GLU A 67 17.19 -11.11 7.15
N CYS A 68 17.62 -11.38 8.38
CA CYS A 68 16.94 -11.00 9.61
C CYS A 68 17.33 -9.62 10.17
N GLY A 69 18.05 -8.81 9.37
CA GLY A 69 18.47 -7.46 9.76
C GLY A 69 19.96 -7.32 10.07
N ASN A 70 20.76 -8.33 9.71
CA ASN A 70 22.23 -8.27 9.70
C ASN A 70 22.88 -7.83 11.03
N PRO A 71 22.70 -8.60 12.12
CA PRO A 71 23.28 -8.25 13.43
C PRO A 71 24.81 -8.18 13.40
N GLU A 72 25.44 -8.96 12.53
CA GLU A 72 26.91 -9.06 12.41
C GLU A 72 27.51 -8.07 11.39
N LYS A 73 26.69 -7.16 10.82
CA LYS A 73 27.13 -6.14 9.84
C LYS A 73 27.90 -6.72 8.65
N LEU A 74 27.54 -7.92 8.19
CA LEU A 74 28.11 -8.48 6.98
C LEU A 74 27.84 -7.54 5.80
N LYS A 75 28.86 -7.25 5.00
CA LYS A 75 28.73 -6.40 3.80
C LYS A 75 27.90 -7.08 2.71
N SER A 76 27.89 -8.41 2.69
CA SER A 76 27.18 -9.22 1.70
C SER A 76 26.85 -10.60 2.27
N LYS A 77 25.95 -11.33 1.61
CA LYS A 77 25.62 -12.72 1.92
C LYS A 77 26.79 -13.70 1.63
N CYS A 78 27.84 -13.25 0.94
CA CYS A 78 29.01 -14.06 0.63
C CYS A 78 30.03 -14.03 1.77
N ILE A 79 30.45 -15.21 2.22
CA ILE A 79 31.49 -15.39 3.23
C ILE A 79 32.79 -15.77 2.54
N LEU A 80 33.90 -15.17 2.95
CA LEU A 80 35.22 -15.48 2.38
C LEU A 80 35.61 -16.93 2.66
N VAL A 81 36.24 -17.59 1.69
CA VAL A 81 36.69 -18.99 1.82
C VAL A 81 37.65 -19.16 3.01
N SER A 82 38.51 -18.17 3.27
CA SER A 82 39.43 -18.19 4.42
C SER A 82 38.69 -18.20 5.75
N GLU A 83 37.67 -17.36 5.90
CA GLU A 83 36.87 -17.28 7.13
C GLU A 83 36.08 -18.57 7.39
N ALA A 84 35.48 -19.13 6.34
CA ALA A 84 34.79 -20.41 6.44
C ALA A 84 35.74 -21.57 6.77
N ARG A 85 36.95 -21.57 6.19
CA ARG A 85 38.00 -22.56 6.48
C ARG A 85 38.42 -22.51 7.94
N ASP A 86 38.69 -21.32 8.46
CA ASP A 86 39.15 -21.13 9.84
C ASP A 86 38.07 -21.58 10.84
N TYR A 87 36.80 -21.27 10.56
CA TYR A 87 35.67 -21.73 11.38
C TYR A 87 35.57 -23.26 11.41
N VAL A 88 35.58 -23.90 10.24
CA VAL A 88 35.40 -25.35 10.13
C VAL A 88 36.58 -26.12 10.75
N ALA A 89 37.81 -25.64 10.56
CA ALA A 89 39.01 -26.21 11.18
C ALA A 89 38.94 -26.14 12.72
N ASN A 90 38.46 -25.02 13.27
CA ASN A 90 38.29 -24.85 14.71
C ASN A 90 37.21 -25.78 15.30
N VAL A 91 36.07 -25.93 14.62
CA VAL A 91 34.95 -26.76 15.10
C VAL A 91 35.22 -28.26 14.94
N THR A 92 35.78 -28.68 13.81
CA THR A 92 35.95 -30.10 13.48
C THR A 92 37.28 -30.65 14.00
N GLY A 93 38.25 -29.78 14.31
CA GLY A 93 39.61 -30.18 14.69
C GLY A 93 40.39 -30.84 13.55
N THR A 94 39.90 -30.74 12.31
CA THR A 94 40.54 -31.30 11.12
C THR A 94 41.60 -30.33 10.58
N PRO A 95 42.68 -30.86 9.99
CA PRO A 95 43.71 -30.02 9.39
C PRO A 95 43.11 -29.21 8.22
N PRO A 96 43.49 -27.92 8.09
CA PRO A 96 42.92 -27.02 7.08
C PRO A 96 43.19 -27.45 5.63
N GLU A 97 44.14 -28.37 5.42
CA GLU A 97 44.48 -28.95 4.12
C GLU A 97 43.37 -29.84 3.57
N GLU A 98 42.61 -30.53 4.43
CA GLU A 98 41.49 -31.39 4.02
C GLU A 98 40.28 -30.59 3.50
N PHE A 99 40.20 -29.30 3.84
CA PHE A 99 39.14 -28.40 3.38
C PHE A 99 39.19 -28.21 1.86
N GLY A 100 40.38 -28.18 1.27
CA GLY A 100 40.54 -28.08 -0.20
C GLY A 100 39.94 -29.29 -0.91
N ALA A 101 40.18 -30.50 -0.39
CA ALA A 101 39.59 -31.73 -0.93
C ALA A 101 38.06 -31.75 -0.78
N ALA A 102 37.52 -31.18 0.30
CA ALA A 102 36.08 -31.04 0.47
C ALA A 102 35.46 -30.09 -0.56
N LEU A 103 36.11 -28.95 -0.86
CA LEU A 103 35.65 -28.02 -1.90
C LEU A 103 35.71 -28.65 -3.30
N ASP A 104 36.78 -29.40 -3.59
CA ASP A 104 36.92 -30.15 -4.85
C ASP A 104 35.79 -31.17 -5.02
N TRP A 105 35.43 -31.85 -3.92
CA TRP A 105 34.32 -32.79 -3.91
C TRP A 105 32.97 -32.09 -4.17
N ILE A 106 32.76 -30.88 -3.64
CA ILE A 106 31.54 -30.09 -3.93
C ILE A 106 31.51 -29.70 -5.42
N LEU A 107 32.63 -29.26 -6.00
CA LEU A 107 32.72 -28.86 -7.41
C LEU A 107 32.46 -30.04 -8.35
N THR A 108 32.99 -31.21 -8.03
CA THR A 108 32.85 -32.44 -8.86
C THR A 108 31.52 -33.16 -8.64
N SER A 109 30.90 -33.01 -7.47
CA SER A 109 29.61 -33.58 -7.15
C SER A 109 28.49 -32.75 -7.78
N ASN A 110 27.87 -33.26 -8.85
CA ASN A 110 26.70 -32.66 -9.52
C ASN A 110 25.41 -32.73 -8.66
N LYS A 111 25.52 -32.47 -7.36
CA LYS A 111 24.42 -32.50 -6.37
C LYS A 111 24.32 -31.14 -5.71
N ASP A 112 23.09 -30.64 -5.58
CA ASP A 112 22.82 -29.44 -4.79
C ASP A 112 22.98 -29.76 -3.30
N LEU A 113 24.16 -29.41 -2.76
CA LEU A 113 24.51 -29.54 -1.35
C LEU A 113 24.06 -28.32 -0.53
N GLY A 114 23.42 -27.34 -1.17
CA GLY A 114 23.00 -26.10 -0.54
C GLY A 114 24.13 -25.10 -0.26
N ILE A 115 25.33 -25.36 -0.78
CA ILE A 115 26.51 -24.51 -0.72
C ILE A 115 26.82 -24.06 -2.15
N TRP A 116 26.83 -22.75 -2.36
CA TRP A 116 27.14 -22.14 -3.65
C TRP A 116 28.54 -21.53 -3.61
N LEU A 117 29.36 -21.92 -4.60
CA LEU A 117 30.73 -21.48 -4.76
C LEU A 117 30.75 -20.31 -5.74
N LYS A 118 31.18 -19.13 -5.29
CA LYS A 118 31.19 -17.91 -6.10
C LYS A 118 32.60 -17.48 -6.43
N GLY A 119 32.84 -17.26 -7.72
CA GLY A 119 34.09 -16.78 -8.25
C GLY A 119 34.29 -15.28 -8.06
N LYS A 120 35.43 -14.77 -8.55
CA LYS A 120 35.74 -13.33 -8.59
C LYS A 120 34.74 -12.56 -9.46
N ASP A 121 34.30 -13.19 -10.55
CA ASP A 121 33.25 -12.71 -11.43
C ASP A 121 31.96 -13.53 -11.23
N PRO A 122 30.81 -12.88 -10.95
CA PRO A 122 29.55 -13.58 -10.68
C PRO A 122 28.88 -14.22 -11.91
N SER A 123 29.42 -13.97 -13.11
CA SER A 123 28.83 -14.38 -14.39
C SER A 123 29.46 -15.64 -14.97
N GLU A 124 30.64 -16.05 -14.47
CA GLU A 124 31.36 -17.22 -14.97
C GLU A 124 31.26 -18.39 -13.97
N PRO A 125 30.98 -19.62 -14.44
CA PRO A 125 30.97 -20.79 -13.59
C PRO A 125 32.40 -21.11 -13.10
N VAL A 126 32.52 -21.39 -11.81
CA VAL A 126 33.80 -21.75 -11.21
C VAL A 126 34.24 -23.12 -11.73
N THR A 127 35.43 -23.19 -12.34
CA THR A 127 36.00 -24.43 -12.91
C THR A 127 37.15 -25.00 -12.07
N SER A 128 37.72 -24.21 -11.15
CA SER A 128 38.84 -24.61 -10.28
C SER A 128 38.72 -23.98 -8.89
N ILE A 129 39.24 -24.66 -7.86
CA ILE A 129 39.20 -24.21 -6.45
C ILE A 129 39.84 -22.83 -6.25
N ASP A 130 40.91 -22.51 -6.99
CA ASP A 130 41.66 -21.24 -6.90
C ASP A 130 40.84 -20.02 -7.34
N GLN A 131 39.76 -20.24 -8.09
CA GLN A 131 38.83 -19.20 -8.51
C GLN A 131 37.74 -18.93 -7.47
N VAL A 132 37.54 -19.80 -6.47
CA VAL A 132 36.51 -19.64 -5.43
C VAL A 132 36.94 -18.52 -4.48
N VAL A 133 36.23 -17.40 -4.51
CA VAL A 133 36.49 -16.26 -3.62
C VAL A 133 35.58 -16.32 -2.39
N CYS A 134 34.31 -16.72 -2.58
CA CYS A 134 33.35 -16.73 -1.49
C CYS A 134 32.32 -17.85 -1.60
N LEU A 135 31.77 -18.21 -0.44
CA LEU A 135 30.79 -19.26 -0.23
C LEU A 135 29.47 -18.63 0.19
N GLU A 136 28.37 -19.13 -0.37
CA GLU A 136 27.02 -18.66 -0.07
C GLU A 136 26.09 -19.85 0.20
N SER A 137 25.22 -19.75 1.19
CA SER A 137 24.16 -20.76 1.38
C SER A 137 22.97 -20.48 0.47
N THR A 138 22.49 -21.51 -0.23
CA THR A 138 21.24 -21.42 -0.99
C THR A 138 20.02 -21.45 -0.07
N ARG A 139 20.14 -22.02 1.14
CA ARG A 139 19.05 -22.19 2.10
C ARG A 139 19.34 -21.47 3.42
N PRO A 140 18.92 -20.20 3.57
CA PRO A 140 19.09 -19.45 4.82
C PRO A 140 18.25 -20.06 5.95
N ARG A 141 18.88 -20.30 7.10
CA ARG A 141 18.22 -20.81 8.30
C ARG A 141 17.92 -19.66 9.25
N MET A 142 16.73 -19.09 9.11
CA MET A 142 16.27 -17.99 9.97
C MET A 142 15.93 -18.47 11.38
N GLY A 143 16.37 -17.73 12.40
CA GLY A 143 15.97 -17.95 13.80
C GLY A 143 14.47 -17.74 14.03
N LEU A 144 13.94 -18.40 15.07
CA LEU A 144 12.51 -18.35 15.41
C LEU A 144 12.00 -16.93 15.70
N ILE A 145 12.81 -16.12 16.39
CA ILE A 145 12.49 -14.73 16.74
C ILE A 145 12.33 -13.88 15.48
N CYS A 146 13.21 -14.06 14.49
CA CYS A 146 13.11 -13.34 13.22
C CYS A 146 11.86 -13.72 12.44
N ARG A 147 11.53 -15.02 12.38
CA ARG A 147 10.30 -15.50 11.74
C ARG A 147 9.05 -14.90 12.40
N PHE A 148 9.02 -14.90 13.74
CA PHE A 148 7.91 -14.32 14.49
C PHE A 148 7.80 -12.81 14.30
N ARG A 149 8.93 -12.07 14.39
CA ARG A 149 8.97 -10.63 14.17
C ARG A 149 8.49 -10.26 12.77
N ARG A 150 8.94 -10.99 11.74
CA ARG A 150 8.51 -10.77 10.36
C ARG A 150 7.02 -11.05 10.20
N ALA A 151 6.53 -12.19 10.69
CA ALA A 151 5.11 -12.53 10.63
C ALA A 151 4.23 -11.50 11.35
N LEU A 152 4.63 -11.06 12.54
CA LEU A 152 3.92 -10.05 13.33
C LEU A 152 3.93 -8.70 12.61
N THR A 153 5.07 -8.29 12.05
CA THR A 153 5.18 -7.03 11.31
C THR A 153 4.28 -7.05 10.07
N THR A 154 4.26 -8.16 9.32
CA THR A 154 3.37 -8.32 8.15
C THR A 154 1.90 -8.29 8.56
N ALA A 155 1.52 -8.98 9.64
CA ALA A 155 0.14 -8.98 10.14
C ALA A 155 -0.31 -7.57 10.56
N ILE A 156 0.54 -6.86 11.33
CA ILE A 156 0.26 -5.50 11.81
C ILE A 156 0.16 -4.51 10.64
N THR A 157 1.11 -4.54 9.71
CA THR A 157 1.10 -3.63 8.54
C THR A 157 -0.13 -3.85 7.67
N THR A 158 -0.50 -5.11 7.41
CA THR A 158 -1.72 -5.44 6.65
C THR A 158 -2.98 -4.91 7.34
N LEU A 159 -3.06 -5.06 8.66
CA LEU A 159 -4.17 -4.54 9.46
C LEU A 159 -4.27 -3.02 9.37
N PHE A 160 -3.15 -2.30 9.52
CA PHE A 160 -3.12 -0.85 9.39
C PHE A 160 -3.54 -0.41 7.99
N ILE A 161 -3.04 -1.04 6.93
CA ILE A 161 -3.41 -0.72 5.54
C ILE A 161 -4.92 -0.87 5.35
N PHE A 162 -5.52 -1.95 5.86
CA PHE A 162 -6.97 -2.16 5.77
C PHE A 162 -7.75 -1.03 6.44
N PHE A 163 -7.36 -0.61 7.65
CA PHE A 163 -8.02 0.51 8.35
C PHE A 163 -7.85 1.85 7.62
N TRP A 164 -6.66 2.13 7.07
CA TRP A 164 -6.42 3.34 6.28
C TRP A 164 -7.28 3.38 5.03
N CYS A 165 -7.44 2.25 4.33
CA CYS A 165 -8.34 2.15 3.18
C CYS A 165 -9.80 2.41 3.57
N LEU A 166 -10.26 1.82 4.68
CA LEU A 166 -11.64 2.01 5.14
C LEU A 166 -11.91 3.45 5.56
N ALA A 167 -10.98 4.08 6.27
CA ALA A 167 -11.07 5.49 6.68
C ALA A 167 -11.07 6.42 5.46
N ALA A 168 -10.23 6.16 4.46
CA ALA A 168 -10.20 6.93 3.22
C ALA A 168 -11.52 6.80 2.45
N LEU A 169 -12.06 5.59 2.31
CA LEU A 169 -13.35 5.35 1.65
C LEU A 169 -14.48 6.07 2.38
N TRP A 170 -14.51 6.01 3.71
CA TRP A 170 -15.51 6.70 4.52
C TRP A 170 -15.39 8.23 4.40
N GLY A 171 -14.17 8.76 4.41
CA GLY A 171 -13.90 10.19 4.17
C GLY A 171 -14.39 10.66 2.79
N ILE A 172 -14.18 9.86 1.74
CA ILE A 172 -14.66 10.14 0.39
C ILE A 172 -16.20 10.17 0.35
N LEU A 173 -16.87 9.19 0.98
CA LEU A 173 -18.33 9.17 1.04
C LEU A 173 -18.91 10.41 1.73
N ILE A 174 -18.32 10.84 2.85
CA ILE A 174 -18.75 12.06 3.55
C ILE A 174 -18.52 13.29 2.66
N PHE A 175 -17.36 13.38 2.01
CA PHE A 175 -17.03 14.48 1.13
C PHE A 175 -18.00 14.58 -0.04
N LEU A 176 -18.32 13.46 -0.70
CA LEU A 176 -19.31 13.41 -1.78
C LEU A 176 -20.70 13.82 -1.28
N ARG A 177 -21.14 13.30 -0.14
CA ARG A 177 -22.43 13.67 0.46
C ARG A 177 -22.49 15.16 0.79
N TYR A 178 -21.40 15.72 1.33
CA TYR A 178 -21.28 17.15 1.61
C TYR A 178 -21.38 17.98 0.33
N ARG A 179 -20.67 17.58 -0.73
CA ARG A 179 -20.71 18.24 -2.05
C ARG A 179 -22.11 18.18 -2.66
N TRP A 180 -22.78 17.03 -2.61
CA TRP A 180 -24.16 16.89 -3.10
C TRP A 180 -25.12 17.83 -2.38
N ARG A 181 -25.12 17.80 -1.05
CA ARG A 181 -25.97 18.70 -0.24
C ARG A 181 -25.69 20.16 -0.56
N LYS A 182 -24.42 20.52 -0.74
CA LYS A 182 -24.04 21.89 -1.06
C LYS A 182 -24.59 22.34 -2.42
N MET A 183 -24.60 21.45 -3.42
CA MET A 183 -25.18 21.74 -4.73
C MET A 183 -26.70 21.91 -4.63
N GLU A 184 -27.40 21.04 -3.89
CA GLU A 184 -28.84 21.15 -3.66
C GLU A 184 -29.22 22.48 -2.97
N GLU A 185 -28.47 22.88 -1.94
CA GLU A 185 -28.69 24.17 -1.26
C GLU A 185 -28.49 25.37 -2.21
N GLU A 186 -27.48 25.33 -3.07
CA GLU A 186 -27.22 26.40 -4.05
C GLU A 186 -28.34 26.47 -5.11
N GLU A 187 -28.84 25.32 -5.58
CA GLU A 187 -29.95 25.26 -6.53
C GLU A 187 -31.26 25.75 -5.92
N GLN A 188 -31.60 25.31 -4.70
CA GLN A 188 -32.79 25.77 -3.99
C GLN A 188 -32.75 27.29 -3.76
N ALA A 189 -31.60 27.83 -3.32
CA ALA A 189 -31.44 29.27 -3.12
C ALA A 189 -31.61 30.06 -4.43
N MET A 190 -31.12 29.52 -5.55
CA MET A 190 -31.34 30.11 -6.88
C MET A 190 -32.82 30.10 -7.26
N TYR A 191 -33.53 28.96 -7.15
CA TYR A 191 -34.95 28.89 -7.49
C TYR A 191 -35.82 29.78 -6.59
N GLU A 192 -35.53 29.86 -5.30
CA GLU A 192 -36.22 30.79 -4.40
C GLU A 192 -35.99 32.25 -4.81
N MET A 193 -34.76 32.60 -5.22
CA MET A 193 -34.45 33.94 -5.69
C MET A 193 -35.21 34.27 -6.98
N VAL A 194 -35.24 33.35 -7.94
CA VAL A 194 -36.02 33.48 -9.19
C VAL A 194 -37.51 33.70 -8.88
N LYS A 195 -38.11 32.90 -7.98
CA LYS A 195 -39.51 33.07 -7.57
C LYS A 195 -39.78 34.46 -6.98
N LYS A 196 -38.88 34.97 -6.14
CA LYS A 196 -38.99 36.30 -5.54
C LYS A 196 -38.89 37.42 -6.58
N ILE A 197 -38.00 37.28 -7.56
CA ILE A 197 -37.89 38.21 -8.70
C ILE A 197 -39.19 38.22 -9.50
N ILE A 198 -39.68 37.04 -9.90
CA ILE A 198 -40.93 36.89 -10.65
C ILE A 198 -42.10 37.54 -9.90
N ALA A 199 -42.20 37.34 -8.58
CA ALA A 199 -43.25 37.93 -7.77
C ALA A 199 -43.23 39.47 -7.81
N ILE A 200 -42.06 40.11 -7.65
CA ILE A 200 -41.94 41.57 -7.70
C ILE A 200 -42.31 42.11 -9.08
N VAL A 201 -41.79 41.51 -10.15
CA VAL A 201 -42.07 41.97 -11.51
C VAL A 201 -43.55 41.79 -11.86
N GLN A 202 -44.16 40.67 -11.43
CA GLN A 202 -45.58 40.42 -11.63
C GLN A 202 -46.48 41.36 -10.82
N ASP A 203 -46.09 41.71 -9.60
CA ASP A 203 -46.85 42.63 -8.74
C ASP A 203 -46.84 44.05 -9.30
N HIS A 204 -45.66 44.54 -9.69
CA HIS A 204 -45.49 45.81 -10.41
C HIS A 204 -46.35 45.86 -11.69
N TYR A 205 -46.37 44.77 -12.48
CA TYR A 205 -47.24 44.70 -13.65
C TYR A 205 -48.73 44.88 -13.31
N LYS A 206 -49.21 44.28 -12.21
CA LYS A 206 -50.60 44.43 -11.74
C LYS A 206 -50.88 45.84 -11.21
N GLU A 207 -49.91 46.49 -10.58
CA GLU A 207 -50.03 47.86 -10.11
C GLU A 207 -50.11 48.84 -11.28
N TRP A 208 -49.28 48.64 -12.31
CA TRP A 208 -49.39 49.33 -13.58
C TRP A 208 -50.75 49.12 -14.26
N GLU A 209 -51.26 47.89 -14.34
CA GLU A 209 -52.57 47.58 -14.94
C GLU A 209 -53.74 48.31 -14.22
N ARG A 210 -53.59 48.55 -12.91
CA ARG A 210 -54.54 49.33 -12.09
C ARG A 210 -54.35 50.86 -12.21
N ASN A 211 -53.46 51.32 -13.09
CA ASN A 211 -53.06 52.72 -13.25
C ASN A 211 -52.43 53.35 -11.99
N LEU A 212 -51.85 52.53 -11.08
CA LEU A 212 -51.12 53.04 -9.91
C LEU A 212 -49.69 53.45 -10.27
N GLU A 213 -49.12 52.82 -11.30
CA GLU A 213 -47.77 53.08 -11.77
C GLU A 213 -47.74 53.56 -13.22
N ARG A 214 -46.69 54.34 -13.57
CA ARG A 214 -46.61 55.04 -14.85
C ARG A 214 -46.07 54.18 -16.00
N TYR A 215 -45.26 53.16 -15.69
CA TYR A 215 -44.51 52.40 -16.69
C TYR A 215 -44.67 50.89 -16.44
N PRO A 216 -44.68 50.05 -17.50
CA PRO A 216 -44.85 48.60 -17.39
C PRO A 216 -43.53 47.82 -17.17
N TYR A 217 -42.47 48.48 -16.65
CA TYR A 217 -41.13 47.88 -16.52
C TYR A 217 -40.44 48.29 -15.22
N VAL A 218 -39.63 47.37 -14.67
CA VAL A 218 -38.89 47.55 -13.41
C VAL A 218 -37.38 47.50 -13.64
N GLY A 219 -36.61 48.43 -13.07
CA GLY A 219 -35.15 48.37 -13.11
C GLY A 219 -34.58 47.17 -12.37
N ILE A 220 -33.66 46.42 -12.98
CA ILE A 220 -33.02 45.24 -12.37
C ILE A 220 -32.29 45.60 -11.06
N LEU A 221 -31.64 46.78 -11.04
CA LEU A 221 -30.95 47.30 -9.86
C LEU A 221 -31.92 47.55 -8.70
N HIS A 222 -33.11 48.06 -8.99
CA HIS A 222 -34.14 48.30 -7.98
C HIS A 222 -34.63 46.98 -7.37
N VAL A 223 -34.94 45.98 -8.20
CA VAL A 223 -35.37 44.65 -7.72
C VAL A 223 -34.29 43.99 -6.86
N ARG A 224 -33.02 44.09 -7.26
CA ARG A 224 -31.90 43.56 -6.47
C ARG A 224 -31.83 44.20 -5.09
N ASP A 225 -31.95 45.52 -5.03
CA ASP A 225 -31.79 46.28 -3.80
C ASP A 225 -32.99 46.10 -2.85
N SER A 226 -34.18 45.84 -3.40
CA SER A 226 -35.36 45.42 -2.63
C SER A 226 -35.24 43.99 -2.07
N LEU A 227 -34.61 43.07 -2.80
CA LEU A 227 -34.47 41.65 -2.39
C LEU A 227 -33.24 41.36 -1.53
N ILE A 228 -32.14 42.10 -1.71
CA ILE A 228 -30.84 41.80 -1.11
C ILE A 228 -30.37 43.02 -0.31
N PRO A 229 -30.42 42.96 1.04
CA PRO A 229 -29.90 44.04 1.86
C PRO A 229 -28.38 44.20 1.68
N PRO A 230 -27.83 45.40 1.93
CA PRO A 230 -26.43 45.71 1.66
C PRO A 230 -25.44 44.77 2.36
N GLN A 231 -25.80 44.27 3.55
CA GLN A 231 -24.98 43.35 4.34
C GLN A 231 -24.79 41.97 3.67
N SER A 232 -25.77 41.47 2.93
CA SER A 232 -25.74 40.13 2.33
C SER A 232 -25.35 40.12 0.85
N ARG A 233 -25.13 41.30 0.23
CA ARG A 233 -24.78 41.42 -1.20
C ARG A 233 -23.59 40.56 -1.62
N LYS A 234 -22.50 40.52 -0.84
CA LYS A 234 -21.30 39.72 -1.18
C LYS A 234 -21.61 38.22 -1.22
N LYS A 235 -22.40 37.72 -0.26
CA LYS A 235 -22.75 36.29 -0.15
C LYS A 235 -23.73 35.87 -1.25
N MET A 236 -24.71 36.74 -1.54
CA MET A 236 -25.79 36.45 -2.48
C MET A 236 -25.46 36.79 -3.94
N LYS A 237 -24.35 37.50 -4.21
CA LYS A 237 -23.94 37.90 -5.56
C LYS A 237 -23.94 36.74 -6.56
N ARG A 238 -23.34 35.60 -6.19
CA ARG A 238 -23.26 34.41 -7.06
C ARG A 238 -24.63 33.80 -7.34
N VAL A 239 -25.52 33.78 -6.34
CA VAL A 239 -26.90 33.28 -6.49
C VAL A 239 -27.70 34.23 -7.38
N TRP A 240 -27.54 35.53 -7.19
CA TRP A 240 -28.18 36.58 -8.00
C TRP A 240 -27.79 36.50 -9.46
N GLU A 241 -26.49 36.48 -9.77
CA GLU A 241 -26.00 36.39 -11.15
C GLU A 241 -26.53 35.12 -11.85
N ARG A 242 -26.51 33.99 -11.16
CA ARG A 242 -27.06 32.72 -11.68
C ARG A 242 -28.57 32.76 -11.88
N ALA A 243 -29.31 33.40 -10.97
CA ALA A 243 -30.76 33.55 -11.09
C ALA A 243 -31.14 34.46 -12.27
N VAL A 244 -30.40 35.55 -12.49
CA VAL A 244 -30.61 36.45 -13.64
C VAL A 244 -30.33 35.73 -14.96
N ASP A 245 -29.24 34.96 -15.02
CA ASP A 245 -28.89 34.15 -16.19
C ASP A 245 -29.93 33.05 -16.47
N PHE A 246 -30.42 32.38 -15.42
CA PHE A 246 -31.52 31.42 -15.52
C PHE A 246 -32.82 32.06 -16.03
N LEU A 247 -33.16 33.25 -15.54
CA LEU A 247 -34.34 34.00 -16.02
C LEU A 247 -34.21 34.34 -17.50
N ALA A 248 -33.07 34.89 -17.92
CA ALA A 248 -32.86 35.28 -19.32
C ALA A 248 -32.86 34.08 -20.28
N SER A 249 -32.40 32.91 -19.83
CA SER A 249 -32.26 31.72 -20.67
C SER A 249 -33.51 30.83 -20.69
N ASN A 250 -34.27 30.78 -19.60
CA ASN A 250 -35.29 29.75 -19.40
C ASN A 250 -36.70 30.30 -19.03
N GLU A 251 -36.83 31.57 -18.63
CA GLU A 251 -38.11 32.15 -18.23
C GLU A 251 -38.62 33.13 -19.30
N SER A 252 -39.54 32.66 -20.15
CA SER A 252 -40.07 33.46 -21.26
C SER A 252 -41.03 34.57 -20.86
N ARG A 253 -41.57 34.56 -19.62
CA ARG A 253 -42.54 35.56 -19.13
C ARG A 253 -41.90 36.91 -18.77
N ILE A 254 -40.58 36.96 -18.63
CA ILE A 254 -39.86 38.18 -18.27
C ILE A 254 -38.84 38.48 -19.34
N GLN A 255 -38.99 39.62 -20.01
CA GLN A 255 -38.03 40.10 -20.99
C GLN A 255 -37.05 41.09 -20.34
N THR A 256 -35.76 40.89 -20.60
CA THR A 256 -34.73 41.87 -20.23
C THR A 256 -34.54 42.86 -21.37
N GLU A 257 -34.83 44.12 -21.13
CA GLU A 257 -34.72 45.22 -22.10
C GLU A 257 -33.74 46.29 -21.58
N SER A 258 -33.11 47.05 -22.48
CA SER A 258 -32.33 48.23 -22.11
C SER A 258 -33.17 49.48 -22.38
N HIS A 259 -33.41 50.28 -21.35
CA HIS A 259 -34.19 51.51 -21.43
C HIS A 259 -33.37 52.69 -20.92
N ARG A 260 -33.49 53.82 -21.61
CA ARG A 260 -32.80 55.05 -21.21
C ARG A 260 -33.62 55.82 -20.18
N VAL A 261 -33.27 55.68 -18.91
CA VAL A 261 -33.95 56.33 -17.77
C VAL A 261 -33.10 57.49 -17.28
N ALA A 262 -33.65 58.70 -17.25
CA ALA A 262 -32.94 59.91 -16.81
C ALA A 262 -31.61 60.20 -17.56
N GLY A 263 -31.48 59.72 -18.80
CA GLY A 263 -30.31 59.95 -19.65
C GLY A 263 -29.27 58.82 -19.63
N GLU A 264 -29.39 57.84 -18.72
CA GLU A 264 -28.53 56.66 -18.62
C GLU A 264 -29.24 55.39 -19.12
N ASP A 265 -28.50 54.49 -19.77
CA ASP A 265 -29.03 53.21 -20.21
C ASP A 265 -29.07 52.23 -19.04
N MET A 266 -30.27 51.81 -18.66
CA MET A 266 -30.51 50.89 -17.54
C MET A 266 -31.15 49.60 -18.06
N LEU A 267 -30.73 48.47 -17.50
CA LEU A 267 -31.39 47.19 -17.74
C LEU A 267 -32.67 47.12 -16.91
N VAL A 268 -33.77 46.80 -17.58
CA VAL A 268 -35.10 46.69 -17.00
C VAL A 268 -35.72 45.34 -17.33
N TRP A 269 -36.62 44.90 -16.47
CA TRP A 269 -37.46 43.73 -16.68
C TRP A 269 -38.88 44.15 -17.01
N ARG A 270 -39.43 43.52 -18.05
CA ARG A 270 -40.80 43.70 -18.51
C ARG A 270 -41.54 42.38 -18.44
N TRP A 271 -42.76 42.39 -17.91
CA TRP A 271 -43.64 41.23 -17.93
C TRP A 271 -44.27 41.06 -19.32
N THR A 272 -44.07 39.91 -19.94
CA THR A 272 -44.69 39.55 -21.22
C THR A 272 -45.87 38.61 -20.93
N GLN A 273 -47.09 39.15 -20.98
CA GLN A 273 -48.29 38.33 -20.93
C GLN A 273 -48.42 37.54 -22.24
N PRO A 274 -48.78 36.24 -22.23
CA PRO A 274 -49.20 35.55 -23.44
C PRO A 274 -50.41 36.31 -24.01
N SER A 275 -50.26 36.88 -25.20
CA SER A 275 -51.34 37.59 -25.87
C SER A 275 -52.38 36.59 -26.33
N TYR A 276 -53.48 36.44 -25.59
CA TYR A 276 -54.72 35.85 -26.10
C TYR A 276 -55.32 36.67 -27.27
N LEU A 277 -54.73 37.81 -27.60
CA LEU A 277 -55.14 38.75 -28.65
C LEU A 277 -54.49 38.47 -30.02
N SER A 278 -53.63 37.46 -30.14
CA SER A 278 -52.93 37.17 -31.42
C SER A 278 -53.65 36.16 -32.32
N ASP A 279 -54.79 35.60 -31.90
CA ASP A 279 -55.53 34.54 -32.64
C ASP A 279 -56.76 35.05 -33.41
N SER A 280 -56.95 36.37 -33.56
CA SER A 280 -58.15 36.92 -34.21
C SER A 280 -57.87 37.90 -35.36
N GLU A 281 -56.89 37.59 -36.22
CA GLU A 281 -56.81 38.19 -37.56
C GLU A 281 -56.23 37.18 -38.55
N HIS A 282 -57.06 36.25 -39.07
CA HIS A 282 -56.95 35.60 -40.38
C HIS A 282 -58.35 35.28 -40.92
#